data_AF-A0A0L8I7Z0-F1
#
_entry.id   AF-A0A0L8I7Z0-F1
#
_cell.length_a   1.000
_cell.length_b   1.000
_cell.length_c   1.000
_cell.angle_alpha   90.00
_cell.angle_beta   90.00
_cell.angle_gamma   90.00
#
_symmetry.space_group_name_H-M   'P 1'
#
loop_
_entity.id
_entity.type
_entity.pdbx_description
1 polymer ?
#
loop_
_entity_poly.entity_id
_entity_poly.type
_entity_poly.pdbx_seq_one_letter_code
_entity_poly.pdbx_strand_id
1 'polypeptide(L)'
;MISQNTISQWTIATGVAVLTTAGLLFAFLRCRRKTVYPENMIILHLIPRIREAPNISPFAIKLETFLRMAKLPYQVEYTHKMSPKHKSPWITYNGEVVSDSQFIIEYLNKKFDVDCNSHLTDEQQSIARAMQKMVEENLFWALALSRFVYSYSDPSLRQLIPVPKIIIWRIKRILLSQTYSQGIGRHSRSEVEHIAMGDLKALCDFIGEKKFLMGDKPCETDCAIFGIIAVTKQMPKSSFCTKIIEVWTTVILGHCPEGFN
;
A
#
# COMPACT_ATOMS: atom_id res chain seq x y z
N MET A 1 11.35 -3.29 72.34
CA MET A 1 11.74 -2.86 70.97
C MET A 1 12.02 -4.15 70.20
N ILE A 2 11.33 -4.57 69.14
CA ILE A 2 10.61 -3.90 68.06
C ILE A 2 9.44 -4.83 67.68
N SER A 3 8.20 -4.32 67.64
CA SER A 3 7.05 -5.06 67.10
C SER A 3 7.23 -5.22 65.59
N GLN A 4 7.54 -6.43 65.12
CA GLN A 4 7.63 -6.71 63.69
C GLN A 4 6.22 -6.65 63.09
N ASN A 5 5.96 -5.57 62.37
CA ASN A 5 4.73 -5.32 61.66
C ASN A 5 4.65 -6.28 60.46
N THR A 6 4.02 -7.44 60.66
CA THR A 6 3.86 -8.46 59.61
C THR A 6 2.71 -8.05 58.71
N ILE A 7 3.06 -7.62 57.49
CA ILE A 7 2.06 -7.27 56.47
C ILE A 7 1.29 -8.54 56.10
N SER A 8 -0.03 -8.50 56.30
CA SER A 8 -0.93 -9.62 56.00
C SER A 8 -0.86 -10.01 54.52
N GLN A 9 -0.91 -11.31 54.22
CA GLN A 9 -1.00 -11.82 52.84
C GLN A 9 -2.19 -11.20 52.08
N TRP A 10 -3.27 -10.86 52.79
CA TRP A 10 -4.42 -10.15 52.23
C TRP A 10 -4.08 -8.72 51.80
N THR A 11 -3.22 -8.02 52.55
CA THR A 11 -2.73 -6.68 52.18
C THR A 11 -1.86 -6.72 50.93
N ILE A 12 -1.05 -7.77 50.76
CA ILE A 12 -0.26 -7.98 49.54
C ILE A 12 -1.17 -8.32 48.35
N ALA A 13 -2.13 -9.24 48.53
CA ALA A 13 -3.06 -9.65 47.47
C ALA A 13 -3.94 -8.49 46.98
N THR A 14 -4.47 -7.68 47.89
CA THR A 14 -5.24 -6.48 47.56
C THR A 14 -4.40 -5.43 46.83
N GLY A 15 -3.15 -5.20 47.26
CA GLY A 15 -2.22 -4.31 46.56
C GLY A 15 -1.96 -4.74 45.11
N VAL A 16 -1.75 -6.04 44.85
CA VAL A 16 -1.56 -6.58 43.49
C VAL A 16 -2.84 -6.45 42.65
N ALA A 17 -4.00 -6.71 43.23
CA ALA A 17 -5.29 -6.57 42.54
C ALA A 17 -5.57 -5.11 42.13
N VAL A 18 -5.27 -4.14 43.01
CA VAL A 18 -5.42 -2.71 42.71
C VAL A 18 -4.46 -2.28 41.60
N LEU A 19 -3.19 -2.70 41.63
CA LEU A 19 -2.21 -2.34 40.60
C LEU A 19 -2.56 -2.94 39.23
N THR A 20 -3.02 -4.19 39.19
CA THR A 20 -3.42 -4.87 37.94
C THR A 20 -4.68 -4.26 37.35
N THR A 21 -5.71 -4.00 38.15
CA THR A 21 -6.93 -3.33 37.70
C THR A 21 -6.66 -1.90 37.23
N ALA A 22 -5.86 -1.13 37.97
CA ALA A 22 -5.44 0.21 37.54
C ALA A 22 -4.63 0.17 36.24
N GLY A 23 -3.73 -0.81 36.08
CA GLY A 23 -2.96 -1.02 34.85
C GLY A 23 -3.84 -1.37 33.65
N LEU A 24 -4.82 -2.26 33.84
CA LEU A 24 -5.80 -2.63 32.80
C LEU A 24 -6.73 -1.47 32.45
N LEU A 25 -7.19 -0.71 33.45
CA LEU A 25 -8.02 0.48 33.25
C LEU A 25 -7.23 1.57 32.53
N PHE A 26 -5.97 1.79 32.91
CA PHE A 26 -5.08 2.74 32.22
C PHE A 26 -4.83 2.31 30.77
N ALA A 27 -4.56 1.03 30.53
CA ALA A 27 -4.42 0.50 29.16
C ALA A 27 -5.73 0.67 28.36
N PHE A 28 -6.88 0.38 28.97
CA PHE A 28 -8.20 0.54 28.34
C PHE A 28 -8.52 2.01 28.03
N LEU A 29 -8.28 2.93 28.96
CA LEU A 29 -8.48 4.37 28.78
C LEU A 29 -7.51 4.94 27.74
N ARG A 30 -6.26 4.47 27.72
CA ARG A 30 -5.27 4.83 26.70
C ARG A 30 -5.67 4.32 25.33
N CYS A 31 -6.23 3.11 25.23
CA CYS A 31 -6.81 2.57 23.99
C CYS A 31 -8.03 3.36 23.51
N ARG A 32 -8.75 4.06 24.41
CA ARG A 32 -9.92 4.89 24.09
C ARG A 32 -9.61 6.34 23.73
N ARG A 33 -8.37 6.81 23.87
CA ARG A 33 -8.00 8.17 23.46
C ARG A 33 -8.15 8.27 21.94
N LYS A 34 -9.24 8.89 21.48
CA LYS A 34 -9.43 9.21 20.07
C LYS A 34 -8.41 10.28 19.70
N THR A 35 -7.56 9.99 18.72
CA THR A 35 -6.75 11.02 18.09
C THR A 35 -7.70 12.03 17.45
N VAL A 36 -7.59 13.29 17.84
CA VAL A 36 -8.35 14.39 17.23
C VAL A 36 -7.53 14.90 16.05
N TYR A 37 -8.09 14.80 14.86
CA TYR A 37 -7.47 15.29 13.64
C TYR A 37 -7.98 16.69 13.30
N PRO A 38 -7.19 17.54 12.63
CA PRO A 38 -7.65 18.83 12.16
C PRO A 38 -8.89 18.71 11.29
N GLU A 39 -9.83 19.64 11.46
CA GLU A 39 -10.98 19.75 10.57
C GLU A 39 -10.54 20.19 9.16
N ASN A 40 -11.27 19.72 8.15
CA ASN A 40 -11.09 20.00 6.73
C ASN A 40 -9.69 19.65 6.18
N MET A 41 -8.97 18.76 6.85
CA MET A 41 -7.69 18.24 6.40
C MET A 41 -7.80 16.74 6.12
N ILE A 42 -7.33 16.31 4.95
CA ILE A 42 -7.18 14.89 4.64
C ILE A 42 -5.95 14.38 5.39
N ILE A 43 -6.15 13.46 6.31
CA ILE A 43 -5.05 12.76 6.99
C ILE A 43 -4.84 11.43 6.28
N LEU A 44 -3.75 11.34 5.54
CA LEU A 44 -3.33 10.15 4.81
C LEU A 44 -2.46 9.26 5.71
N HIS A 45 -2.98 8.09 6.04
CA HIS A 45 -2.30 7.11 6.89
C HIS A 45 -1.50 6.13 6.05
N LEU A 46 -0.18 6.20 6.15
CA LEU A 46 0.75 5.40 5.36
C LEU A 46 1.69 4.57 6.24
N ILE A 47 2.12 3.42 5.72
CA ILE A 47 3.30 2.74 6.24
C ILE A 47 4.52 3.67 6.04
N PRO A 48 5.46 3.75 7.00
CA PRO A 48 6.68 4.56 6.86
C PRO A 48 7.41 4.36 5.53
N ARG A 49 8.00 5.45 5.03
CA ARG A 49 8.82 5.43 3.80
C ARG A 49 10.04 4.53 3.97
N ILE A 50 10.53 4.02 2.84
CA ILE A 50 11.81 3.34 2.74
C ILE A 50 12.81 4.29 2.04
N ARG A 51 14.10 4.04 2.19
CA ARG A 51 15.14 4.99 1.73
C ARG A 51 15.08 5.24 0.22
N GLU A 52 14.74 4.22 -0.57
CA GLU A 52 14.77 4.26 -2.02
C GLU A 52 13.38 4.43 -2.67
N ALA A 53 12.31 4.63 -1.89
CA ALA A 53 10.96 4.82 -2.44
C ALA A 53 9.94 5.45 -1.46
N PRO A 54 8.91 6.15 -1.99
CA PRO A 54 7.89 6.78 -1.17
C PRO A 54 7.07 5.78 -0.33
N ASN A 55 6.84 4.56 -0.83
CA ASN A 55 6.20 3.50 -0.06
C ASN A 55 6.52 2.10 -0.62
N ILE A 56 6.37 1.06 0.21
CA ILE A 56 6.44 -0.33 -0.24
C ILE A 56 5.13 -0.81 -0.89
N SER A 57 4.00 -0.17 -0.59
CA SER A 57 2.69 -0.53 -1.14
C SER A 57 2.39 0.28 -2.40
N PRO A 58 2.10 -0.35 -3.54
CA PRO A 58 1.73 0.38 -4.76
C PRO A 58 0.44 1.17 -4.59
N PHE A 59 -0.49 0.69 -3.76
CA PHE A 59 -1.75 1.38 -3.46
C PHE A 59 -1.55 2.69 -2.68
N ALA A 60 -0.52 2.74 -1.82
CA ALA A 60 -0.14 3.96 -1.11
C ALA A 60 0.41 5.01 -2.08
N ILE A 61 1.29 4.57 -3.00
CA ILE A 61 1.83 5.45 -4.04
C ILE A 61 0.71 5.95 -4.95
N LYS A 62 -0.16 5.05 -5.42
CA LYS A 62 -1.35 5.40 -6.22
C LYS A 62 -2.16 6.52 -5.57
N LEU A 63 -2.50 6.38 -4.29
CA LEU A 63 -3.32 7.35 -3.58
C LEU A 63 -2.60 8.69 -3.38
N GLU A 64 -1.32 8.67 -3.00
CA GLU A 64 -0.53 9.90 -2.84
C GLU A 64 -0.35 10.63 -4.20
N THR A 65 -0.14 9.88 -5.28
CA THR A 65 -0.08 10.43 -6.65
C THR A 65 -1.40 11.06 -7.05
N PHE A 66 -2.53 10.38 -6.80
CA PHE A 66 -3.85 10.94 -7.05
C PHE A 66 -4.09 12.25 -6.30
N LEU A 67 -3.79 12.30 -4.99
CA LEU A 67 -3.97 13.51 -4.18
C LEU A 67 -3.19 14.70 -4.75
N ARG A 68 -1.95 14.47 -5.21
CA ARG A 68 -1.13 15.49 -5.87
C ARG A 68 -1.71 15.91 -7.23
N MET A 69 -2.14 14.94 -8.04
CA MET A 69 -2.74 15.20 -9.36
C MET A 69 -4.05 15.99 -9.26
N ALA A 70 -4.89 15.64 -8.28
CA ALA A 70 -6.13 16.31 -7.93
C ALA A 70 -5.93 17.64 -7.19
N LYS A 71 -4.68 18.00 -6.83
CA LYS A 71 -4.31 19.19 -6.04
C LYS A 71 -5.06 19.28 -4.71
N LEU A 72 -5.38 18.14 -4.10
CA LEU A 72 -6.03 18.08 -2.80
C LEU A 72 -5.01 18.22 -1.68
N PRO A 73 -5.20 19.13 -0.70
CA PRO A 73 -4.30 19.27 0.43
C PRO A 73 -4.44 18.07 1.38
N TYR A 74 -3.30 17.51 1.81
CA TYR A 74 -3.27 16.40 2.75
C TYR A 74 -2.05 16.48 3.68
N GLN A 75 -2.16 15.83 4.83
CA GLN A 75 -1.05 15.56 5.74
C GLN A 75 -0.82 14.06 5.85
N VAL A 76 0.44 13.65 5.93
CA VAL A 76 0.80 12.24 6.08
C VAL A 76 1.01 11.91 7.55
N GLU A 77 0.27 10.91 8.06
CA GLU A 77 0.58 10.24 9.33
C GLU A 77 1.23 8.88 9.00
N TYR A 78 2.49 8.70 9.42
CA TYR A 78 3.12 7.39 9.30
C TYR A 78 2.70 6.48 10.45
N THR A 79 2.16 5.32 10.10
CA THR A 79 1.60 4.38 11.07
C THR A 79 1.74 2.94 10.58
N HIS A 80 1.89 2.02 11.54
CA HIS A 80 1.77 0.57 11.28
C HIS A 80 0.35 0.06 11.53
N LYS A 81 -0.58 0.93 11.91
CA LYS A 81 -1.99 0.58 12.08
C LYS A 81 -2.64 0.37 10.71
N MET A 82 -3.37 -0.74 10.60
CA MET A 82 -4.24 -0.98 9.46
C MET A 82 -5.59 -0.31 9.69
N SER A 83 -6.29 -0.03 8.59
CA SER A 83 -7.66 0.46 8.65
C SER A 83 -8.61 -0.58 9.28
N PRO A 84 -9.88 -0.22 9.59
CA PRO A 84 -10.89 -1.18 10.05
C PRO A 84 -11.12 -2.36 9.09
N LYS A 85 -10.83 -2.17 7.80
CA LYS A 85 -10.87 -3.24 6.77
C LYS A 85 -9.55 -4.02 6.66
N HIS A 86 -8.62 -3.81 7.58
CA HIS A 86 -7.27 -4.39 7.56
C HIS A 86 -6.48 -4.08 6.28
N LYS A 87 -6.68 -2.87 5.71
CA LYS A 87 -5.97 -2.40 4.52
C LYS A 87 -5.10 -1.17 4.80
N SER A 88 -4.11 -0.97 3.95
CA SER A 88 -3.30 0.25 3.83
C SER A 88 -3.12 0.54 2.34
N PRO A 89 -3.25 1.80 1.87
CA PRO A 89 -3.46 3.02 2.67
C PRO A 89 -4.91 3.21 3.16
N TRP A 90 -5.10 4.17 4.06
CA TRP A 90 -6.41 4.67 4.48
C TRP A 90 -6.35 6.16 4.81
N ILE A 91 -7.50 6.84 4.90
CA ILE A 91 -7.57 8.25 5.27
C ILE A 91 -8.49 8.48 6.47
N THR A 92 -8.27 9.59 7.16
CA THR A 92 -9.28 10.23 8.00
C THR A 92 -9.59 11.61 7.45
N TYR A 93 -10.87 11.95 7.36
CA TYR A 93 -11.32 13.29 6.97
C TYR A 93 -12.57 13.65 7.78
N ASN A 94 -12.53 14.76 8.53
CA ASN A 94 -13.63 15.20 9.41
C ASN A 94 -14.20 14.09 10.32
N GLY A 95 -13.30 13.27 10.87
CA GLY A 95 -13.65 12.15 11.75
C GLY A 95 -14.14 10.89 11.03
N GLU A 96 -14.34 10.93 9.72
CA GLU A 96 -14.70 9.77 8.90
C GLU A 96 -13.44 9.00 8.49
N VAL A 97 -13.48 7.67 8.61
CA VAL A 97 -12.40 6.76 8.21
C VAL A 97 -12.76 6.06 6.92
N VAL A 98 -11.99 6.32 5.87
CA VAL A 98 -12.18 5.68 4.55
C VAL A 98 -10.98 4.77 4.25
N SER A 99 -11.27 3.53 3.89
CA SER A 99 -10.27 2.47 3.66
C SER A 99 -10.23 2.08 2.19
N ASP A 100 -9.08 1.58 1.73
CA ASP A 100 -8.81 1.15 0.35
C ASP A 100 -8.61 2.32 -0.62
N SER A 101 -7.50 2.30 -1.38
CA SER A 101 -7.13 3.41 -2.25
C SER A 101 -8.20 3.77 -3.28
N GLN A 102 -8.94 2.79 -3.82
CA GLN A 102 -9.94 3.08 -4.84
C GLN A 102 -11.19 3.74 -4.23
N PHE A 103 -11.70 3.18 -3.13
CA PHE A 103 -12.85 3.77 -2.43
C PHE A 103 -12.53 5.16 -1.86
N ILE A 104 -11.28 5.39 -1.46
CA ILE A 104 -10.83 6.72 -1.03
C ILE A 104 -10.86 7.71 -2.19
N ILE A 105 -10.37 7.35 -3.37
CA ILE A 105 -10.42 8.20 -4.57
C ILE A 105 -11.88 8.55 -4.89
N GLU A 106 -12.77 7.55 -4.95
CA GLU A 106 -14.20 7.75 -5.23
C GLU A 106 -14.87 8.67 -4.19
N TYR A 107 -14.54 8.48 -2.91
CA TYR A 107 -15.01 9.34 -1.83
C TYR A 107 -14.55 10.80 -2.03
N LEU A 108 -13.27 11.01 -2.32
CA LEU A 108 -12.69 12.34 -2.48
C LEU A 108 -13.20 13.04 -3.74
N ASN A 109 -13.33 12.35 -4.86
CA ASN A 109 -13.95 12.87 -6.08
C ASN A 109 -15.34 13.43 -5.78
N LYS A 110 -16.18 12.62 -5.13
CA LYS A 110 -17.53 13.05 -4.74
C LYS A 110 -17.51 14.21 -3.73
N LYS A 111 -16.57 14.21 -2.80
CA LYS A 111 -16.51 15.19 -1.70
C LYS A 111 -16.00 16.56 -2.17
N PHE A 112 -15.07 16.58 -3.11
CA PHE A 112 -14.38 17.79 -3.57
C PHE A 112 -14.73 18.18 -5.01
N ASP A 113 -15.67 17.47 -5.65
CA ASP A 113 -16.08 17.68 -7.04
C ASP A 113 -14.88 17.67 -8.01
N VAL A 114 -14.02 16.66 -7.84
CA VAL A 114 -12.85 16.43 -8.68
C VAL A 114 -13.09 15.21 -9.56
N ASP A 115 -12.74 15.34 -10.84
CA ASP A 115 -12.74 14.23 -11.79
C ASP A 115 -11.51 14.29 -12.70
N CYS A 116 -10.51 13.45 -12.39
CA CYS A 116 -9.31 13.33 -13.20
C CYS A 116 -9.51 12.51 -14.48
N ASN A 117 -10.71 11.99 -14.71
CA ASN A 117 -11.12 11.31 -15.94
C ASN A 117 -12.04 12.18 -16.82
N SER A 118 -12.30 13.44 -16.44
CA SER A 118 -13.26 14.33 -17.11
C SER A 118 -12.98 14.59 -18.60
N HIS A 119 -11.75 14.38 -19.06
CA HIS A 119 -11.37 14.49 -20.48
C HIS A 119 -11.52 13.17 -21.26
N LEU A 120 -11.95 12.08 -20.63
CA LEU A 120 -12.10 10.77 -21.24
C LEU A 120 -13.53 10.50 -21.69
N THR A 121 -13.69 9.86 -22.85
CA THR A 121 -14.98 9.30 -23.28
C THR A 121 -15.37 8.08 -22.43
N ASP A 122 -16.66 7.69 -22.44
CA ASP A 122 -17.14 6.50 -21.72
C ASP A 122 -16.40 5.22 -22.14
N GLU A 123 -16.05 5.10 -23.42
CA GLU A 123 -15.24 4.00 -23.95
C GLU A 123 -13.84 4.02 -23.33
N GLN A 124 -13.17 5.18 -23.34
CA GLN A 124 -11.84 5.32 -22.74
C GLN A 124 -11.84 5.04 -21.24
N GLN A 125 -12.87 5.49 -20.52
CA GLN A 125 -13.02 5.17 -19.09
C GLN A 125 -13.20 3.67 -18.86
N SER A 126 -13.96 2.99 -19.73
CA SER A 126 -14.16 1.54 -19.65
C SER A 126 -12.85 0.77 -19.89
N ILE A 127 -12.06 1.19 -20.88
CA ILE A 127 -10.73 0.62 -21.16
C ILE A 127 -9.78 0.91 -19.99
N ALA A 128 -9.79 2.13 -19.45
CA ALA A 128 -8.95 2.53 -18.32
C ALA A 128 -9.24 1.66 -17.10
N ARG A 129 -10.52 1.44 -16.80
CA ARG A 129 -10.94 0.52 -15.74
C ARG A 129 -10.45 -0.91 -15.96
N ALA A 130 -10.52 -1.43 -17.18
CA ALA A 130 -10.01 -2.77 -17.49
C ALA A 130 -8.49 -2.86 -17.25
N MET A 131 -7.74 -1.88 -17.73
CA MET A 131 -6.28 -1.79 -17.53
C MET A 131 -5.92 -1.67 -16.05
N GLN A 132 -6.66 -0.86 -15.30
CA GLN A 132 -6.49 -0.75 -13.85
C GLN A 132 -6.67 -2.10 -13.17
N LYS A 133 -7.69 -2.87 -13.54
CA LYS A 133 -7.97 -4.18 -12.92
C LYS A 133 -6.94 -5.23 -13.32
N MET A 134 -6.45 -5.24 -14.56
CA MET A 134 -5.32 -6.09 -14.95
C MET A 134 -4.10 -5.83 -14.06
N VAL A 135 -3.77 -4.55 -13.84
CA VAL A 135 -2.61 -4.13 -13.07
C VAL A 135 -2.76 -4.39 -11.56
N GLU A 136 -3.94 -4.11 -10.99
CA GLU A 136 -4.20 -4.23 -9.54
C GLU A 136 -4.61 -5.64 -9.09
N GLU A 137 -5.26 -6.44 -9.95
CA GLU A 137 -5.87 -7.73 -9.57
C GLU A 137 -5.20 -8.95 -10.24
N ASN A 138 -4.26 -8.74 -11.17
CA ASN A 138 -3.44 -9.83 -11.74
C ASN A 138 -1.95 -9.55 -11.54
N LEU A 139 -1.42 -8.50 -12.17
CA LEU A 139 0.01 -8.17 -12.14
C LEU A 139 0.52 -7.95 -10.71
N PHE A 140 -0.23 -7.22 -9.87
CA PHE A 140 0.12 -7.00 -8.47
C PHE A 140 0.43 -8.30 -7.71
N TRP A 141 -0.38 -9.35 -7.86
CA TRP A 141 -0.18 -10.60 -7.14
C TRP A 141 1.10 -11.32 -7.57
N ALA A 142 1.42 -11.30 -8.87
CA ALA A 142 2.67 -11.83 -9.38
C ALA A 142 3.88 -11.07 -8.79
N LEU A 143 3.79 -9.75 -8.71
CA LEU A 143 4.83 -8.90 -8.11
C LEU A 143 4.98 -9.15 -6.61
N ALA A 144 3.87 -9.36 -5.89
CA ALA A 144 3.89 -9.70 -4.48
C ALA A 144 4.60 -11.04 -4.24
N LEU A 145 4.30 -12.06 -5.05
CA LEU A 145 5.00 -13.36 -5.02
C LEU A 145 6.49 -13.19 -5.29
N SER A 146 6.83 -12.45 -6.35
CA SER A 146 8.22 -12.13 -6.71
C SER A 146 8.98 -11.52 -5.54
N ARG A 147 8.38 -10.54 -4.87
CA ARG A 147 8.99 -9.83 -3.74
C ARG A 147 9.17 -10.72 -2.52
N PHE A 148 8.07 -11.24 -1.98
CA PHE A 148 8.09 -11.82 -0.62
C PHE A 148 8.34 -13.33 -0.61
N VAL A 149 8.07 -14.03 -1.72
CA VAL A 149 8.20 -15.49 -1.80
C VAL A 149 9.49 -15.90 -2.49
N TYR A 150 9.78 -15.29 -3.65
CA TYR A 150 10.85 -15.72 -4.54
C TYR A 150 12.18 -14.98 -4.31
N SER A 151 12.13 -13.68 -3.98
CA SER A 151 13.32 -12.82 -4.01
C SER A 151 13.71 -12.23 -2.65
N TYR A 152 12.93 -12.41 -1.58
CA TYR A 152 13.25 -11.83 -0.25
C TYR A 152 14.52 -12.38 0.41
N SER A 153 15.09 -13.48 -0.11
CA SER A 153 16.42 -13.93 0.32
C SER A 153 17.55 -13.04 -0.17
N ASP A 154 17.32 -12.23 -1.20
CA ASP A 154 18.29 -11.30 -1.76
C ASP A 154 18.68 -10.21 -0.74
N PRO A 155 19.98 -9.98 -0.48
CA PRO A 155 20.44 -8.98 0.47
C PRO A 155 19.93 -7.56 0.18
N SER A 156 19.82 -7.18 -1.10
CA SER A 156 19.37 -5.83 -1.48
C SER A 156 17.93 -5.57 -1.03
N LEU A 157 17.05 -6.56 -1.19
CA LEU A 157 15.65 -6.44 -0.77
C LEU A 157 15.49 -6.50 0.76
N ARG A 158 16.35 -7.26 1.46
CA ARG A 158 16.35 -7.28 2.94
C ARG A 158 16.84 -5.98 3.54
N GLN A 159 17.78 -5.31 2.89
CA GLN A 159 18.25 -3.99 3.29
C GLN A 159 17.15 -2.94 3.07
N LEU A 160 16.44 -3.03 1.94
CA LEU A 160 15.33 -2.14 1.61
C LEU A 160 14.11 -2.31 2.53
N ILE A 161 13.76 -3.57 2.84
CA ILE A 161 12.61 -3.93 3.67
C ILE A 161 13.11 -4.77 4.87
N PRO A 162 13.67 -4.13 5.91
CA PRO A 162 14.29 -4.83 7.03
C PRO A 162 13.22 -5.31 8.02
N VAL A 163 12.61 -6.48 7.73
CA VAL A 163 11.62 -7.10 8.63
C VAL A 163 12.20 -8.30 9.37
N PRO A 164 11.82 -8.52 10.65
CA PRO A 164 12.19 -9.72 11.39
C PRO A 164 11.82 -11.02 10.67
N LYS A 165 12.66 -12.06 10.81
CA LYS A 165 12.46 -13.37 10.16
C LYS A 165 11.07 -13.98 10.41
N ILE A 166 10.53 -13.81 11.62
CA ILE A 166 9.20 -14.32 11.98
C ILE A 166 8.07 -13.58 11.23
N ILE A 167 8.23 -12.28 10.99
CA ILE A 167 7.26 -11.45 10.28
C ILE A 167 7.25 -11.83 8.81
N ILE A 168 8.41 -11.92 8.16
CA ILE A 168 8.47 -12.34 6.76
C ILE A 168 7.94 -13.77 6.56
N TRP A 169 8.26 -14.70 7.47
CA TRP A 169 7.71 -16.06 7.40
C TRP A 169 6.18 -16.04 7.44
N ARG A 170 5.59 -15.21 8.32
CA ARG A 170 4.14 -15.02 8.38
C ARG A 170 3.59 -14.39 7.09
N ILE A 171 4.23 -13.34 6.57
CA ILE A 171 3.84 -12.70 5.29
C ILE A 171 3.84 -13.73 4.16
N LYS A 172 4.90 -14.53 4.04
CA LYS A 172 5.02 -15.57 3.02
C LYS A 172 3.88 -16.59 3.11
N ARG A 173 3.53 -17.07 4.31
CA ARG A 173 2.41 -18.01 4.50
C ARG A 173 1.06 -17.40 4.12
N ILE A 174 0.79 -16.17 4.56
CA ILE A 174 -0.45 -15.47 4.23
C ILE A 174 -0.56 -15.26 2.72
N LEU A 175 0.52 -14.78 2.10
CA LEU A 175 0.55 -14.48 0.67
C LEU A 175 0.32 -15.74 -0.17
N LEU A 176 1.00 -16.84 0.14
CA LEU A 176 0.79 -18.12 -0.54
C LEU A 176 -0.67 -18.61 -0.42
N SER A 177 -1.28 -18.47 0.76
CA SER A 177 -2.68 -18.84 0.96
C SER A 177 -3.64 -17.95 0.15
N GLN A 178 -3.39 -16.64 0.13
CA GLN A 178 -4.22 -15.66 -0.59
C GLN A 178 -4.10 -15.84 -2.09
N THR A 179 -2.88 -15.99 -2.61
CA THR A 179 -2.66 -16.18 -4.06
C THR A 179 -3.17 -17.53 -4.54
N TYR A 180 -3.13 -18.58 -3.71
CA TYR A 180 -3.77 -19.86 -4.05
C TYR A 180 -5.30 -19.72 -4.16
N SER A 181 -5.90 -18.93 -3.27
CA SER A 181 -7.35 -18.63 -3.29
C SER A 181 -7.73 -17.74 -4.47
N GLN A 182 -6.89 -16.77 -4.82
CA GLN A 182 -7.07 -15.91 -5.99
C GLN A 182 -6.88 -16.67 -7.32
N GLY A 183 -6.01 -17.69 -7.33
CA GLY A 183 -5.77 -18.58 -8.47
C GLY A 183 -4.31 -18.56 -8.93
N ILE A 184 -3.65 -17.40 -8.95
CA ILE A 184 -2.29 -17.25 -9.46
C ILE A 184 -1.25 -18.08 -8.69
N GLY A 185 -1.49 -18.30 -7.40
CA GLY A 185 -0.64 -19.12 -6.52
C GLY A 185 -0.71 -20.62 -6.80
N ARG A 186 -1.56 -21.07 -7.73
CA ARG A 186 -1.61 -22.46 -8.21
C ARG A 186 -0.57 -22.75 -9.28
N HIS A 187 0.00 -21.73 -9.89
CA HIS A 187 0.98 -21.84 -10.95
C HIS A 187 2.41 -21.93 -10.40
N SER A 188 3.30 -22.52 -11.19
CA SER A 188 4.75 -22.52 -10.95
C SER A 188 5.33 -21.10 -11.06
N ARG A 189 6.55 -20.90 -10.54
CA ARG A 189 7.24 -19.60 -10.63
C ARG A 189 7.39 -19.10 -12.07
N SER A 190 7.73 -19.99 -13.01
CA SER A 190 7.90 -19.62 -14.43
C SER A 190 6.58 -19.26 -15.11
N GLU A 191 5.49 -19.92 -14.75
CA GLU A 191 4.15 -19.56 -15.24
C GLU A 191 3.67 -18.23 -14.66
N VAL A 192 3.93 -17.96 -13.37
CA VAL A 192 3.65 -16.64 -12.75
C VAL A 192 4.44 -15.52 -13.44
N GLU A 193 5.71 -15.76 -13.75
CA GLU A 193 6.53 -14.82 -14.53
C GLU A 193 5.94 -14.61 -15.93
N HIS A 194 5.54 -15.68 -16.62
CA HIS A 194 4.92 -15.59 -17.94
C HIS A 194 3.62 -14.75 -17.91
N ILE A 195 2.75 -14.98 -16.92
CA ILE A 195 1.50 -14.20 -16.73
C ILE A 195 1.83 -12.71 -16.53
N ALA A 196 2.76 -12.40 -15.62
CA ALA A 196 3.15 -11.02 -15.34
C ALA A 196 3.74 -10.30 -16.58
N MET A 197 4.54 -11.02 -17.38
CA MET A 197 5.09 -10.50 -18.62
C MET A 197 4.00 -10.29 -19.69
N GLY A 198 2.96 -11.11 -19.70
CA GLY A 198 1.78 -10.95 -20.57
C GLY A 198 1.01 -9.67 -20.24
N ASP A 199 0.65 -9.46 -18.97
CA ASP A 199 -0.04 -8.24 -18.51
C ASP A 199 0.78 -6.99 -18.83
N LEU A 200 2.07 -7.06 -18.58
CA LEU A 200 3.00 -5.99 -18.90
C LEU A 200 3.00 -5.67 -20.40
N LYS A 201 3.18 -6.70 -21.23
CA LYS A 201 3.25 -6.52 -22.67
C LYS A 201 1.98 -5.87 -23.19
N ALA A 202 0.81 -6.36 -22.74
CA ALA A 202 -0.48 -5.77 -23.11
C ALA A 202 -0.56 -4.29 -22.74
N LEU A 203 -0.09 -3.92 -21.54
CA LEU A 203 -0.07 -2.54 -21.10
C LEU A 203 0.91 -1.67 -21.90
N CYS A 204 2.12 -2.16 -22.19
CA CYS A 204 3.10 -1.45 -22.99
C CYS A 204 2.64 -1.27 -24.45
N ASP A 205 2.14 -2.33 -25.07
CA ASP A 205 1.57 -2.28 -26.42
C ASP A 205 0.41 -1.28 -26.47
N PHE A 206 -0.45 -1.29 -25.45
CA PHE A 206 -1.57 -0.37 -25.38
C PHE A 206 -1.13 1.07 -25.20
N ILE A 207 -0.14 1.36 -24.34
CA ILE A 207 0.39 2.73 -24.18
C ILE A 207 1.08 3.20 -25.48
N GLY A 208 1.95 2.37 -26.05
CA GLY A 208 2.71 2.71 -27.26
C GLY A 208 3.51 4.00 -27.08
N GLU A 209 3.33 4.95 -27.99
CA GLU A 209 4.01 6.26 -27.97
C GLU A 209 3.26 7.34 -27.15
N LYS A 210 2.15 6.98 -26.47
CA LYS A 210 1.39 7.94 -25.68
C LYS A 210 2.16 8.36 -24.42
N LYS A 211 1.97 9.60 -23.98
CA LYS A 211 2.55 10.12 -22.73
C LYS A 211 1.94 9.47 -21.49
N PHE A 212 0.63 9.21 -21.53
CA PHE A 212 -0.16 8.59 -20.48
C PHE A 212 -1.07 7.52 -21.10
N LEU A 213 -1.73 6.72 -20.25
CA LEU A 213 -2.54 5.58 -20.69
C LEU A 213 -3.51 5.92 -21.82
N MET A 214 -4.19 7.05 -21.73
CA MET A 214 -5.23 7.49 -22.68
C MET A 214 -4.82 8.65 -23.58
N GLY A 215 -3.55 9.05 -23.61
CA GLY A 215 -3.05 10.08 -24.52
C GLY A 215 -2.13 11.10 -23.85
N ASP A 216 -2.40 12.39 -24.05
CA ASP A 216 -1.53 13.48 -23.59
C ASP A 216 -1.77 13.94 -22.15
N LYS A 217 -2.93 13.63 -21.56
CA LYS A 217 -3.29 14.02 -20.19
C LYS A 217 -3.38 12.78 -19.29
N PRO A 218 -2.82 12.83 -18.07
CA PRO A 218 -2.95 11.74 -17.12
C PRO A 218 -4.40 11.57 -16.68
N CYS A 219 -4.79 10.33 -16.40
CA CYS A 219 -6.06 9.96 -15.79
C CYS A 219 -5.83 9.25 -14.45
N GLU A 220 -6.90 8.89 -13.74
CA GLU A 220 -6.77 8.19 -12.46
C GLU A 220 -6.05 6.85 -12.55
N THR A 221 -6.21 6.14 -13.68
CA THR A 221 -5.56 4.85 -13.89
C THR A 221 -4.05 4.97 -14.01
N ASP A 222 -3.53 6.11 -14.52
CA ASP A 222 -2.09 6.37 -14.54
C ASP A 222 -1.49 6.39 -13.13
N CYS A 223 -2.25 6.80 -12.11
CA CYS A 223 -1.81 6.73 -10.71
C CYS A 223 -1.60 5.27 -10.26
N ALA A 224 -2.49 4.35 -10.68
CA ALA A 224 -2.38 2.93 -10.35
C ALA A 224 -1.17 2.28 -11.05
N ILE A 225 -1.00 2.58 -12.35
CA ILE A 225 0.13 2.11 -13.14
C ILE A 225 1.45 2.63 -12.55
N PHE A 226 1.52 3.92 -12.24
CA PHE A 226 2.68 4.53 -11.61
C PHE A 226 3.02 3.88 -10.27
N GLY A 227 2.01 3.62 -9.43
CA GLY A 227 2.19 2.93 -8.14
C GLY A 227 2.82 1.55 -8.32
N ILE A 228 2.36 0.76 -9.29
CA ILE A 228 2.92 -0.57 -9.58
C ILE A 228 4.34 -0.48 -10.13
N ILE A 229 4.62 0.43 -11.07
CA ILE A 229 5.97 0.61 -11.63
C ILE A 229 6.96 1.10 -10.57
N ALA A 230 6.56 2.03 -9.71
CA ALA A 230 7.43 2.55 -8.67
C ALA A 230 7.90 1.45 -7.69
N VAL A 231 7.04 0.45 -7.43
CA VAL A 231 7.39 -0.68 -6.56
C VAL A 231 8.13 -1.80 -7.27
N THR A 232 8.04 -1.92 -8.60
CA THR A 232 8.88 -2.87 -9.36
C THR A 232 10.33 -2.39 -9.43
N LYS A 233 10.57 -1.09 -9.60
CA LYS A 233 11.93 -0.48 -9.64
C LYS A 233 12.82 -0.81 -8.43
N GLN A 234 12.20 -1.16 -7.31
CA GLN A 234 12.85 -1.51 -6.06
C GLN A 234 13.29 -2.98 -5.97
N MET A 235 12.94 -3.80 -6.96
CA MET A 235 13.17 -5.24 -6.92
C MET A 235 14.61 -5.60 -7.28
N PRO A 236 15.17 -6.68 -6.70
CA PRO A 236 16.51 -7.15 -7.05
C PRO A 236 16.67 -7.46 -8.54
N LYS A 237 17.88 -7.28 -9.06
CA LYS A 237 18.25 -7.65 -10.46
C LYS A 237 18.01 -9.12 -10.79
N SER A 238 18.01 -9.98 -9.77
CA SER A 238 17.75 -11.42 -9.85
C SER A 238 16.26 -11.76 -10.01
N SER A 239 15.36 -10.79 -9.80
CA SER A 239 13.92 -10.97 -9.95
C SER A 239 13.50 -10.80 -11.41
N PHE A 240 12.39 -11.44 -11.80
CA PHE A 240 11.84 -11.22 -13.14
C PHE A 240 11.30 -9.80 -13.35
N CYS A 241 11.13 -9.04 -12.26
CA CYS A 241 10.71 -7.64 -12.32
C CYS A 241 11.74 -6.74 -13.01
N THR A 242 13.00 -7.16 -13.13
CA THR A 242 14.00 -6.38 -13.88
C THR A 242 13.73 -6.36 -15.38
N LYS A 243 13.30 -7.49 -15.95
CA LYS A 243 12.83 -7.56 -17.34
C LYS A 243 11.63 -6.63 -17.55
N ILE A 244 10.76 -6.53 -16.54
CA ILE A 244 9.62 -5.62 -16.54
C ILE A 244 10.10 -4.17 -16.64
N ILE A 245 11.06 -3.78 -15.79
CA ILE A 245 11.62 -2.41 -15.79
C ILE A 245 12.32 -2.07 -17.10
N GLU A 246 13.05 -3.00 -17.71
CA GLU A 246 13.75 -2.76 -18.98
C GLU A 246 12.76 -2.42 -20.10
N VAL A 247 11.71 -3.24 -20.27
CA VAL A 247 10.64 -2.99 -21.24
C VAL A 247 9.95 -1.64 -20.97
N TRP A 248 9.65 -1.33 -19.70
CA TRP A 248 9.02 -0.06 -19.33
C TRP A 248 9.90 1.17 -19.49
N THR A 249 11.20 1.06 -19.20
CA THR A 249 12.15 2.17 -19.28
C THR A 249 12.28 2.64 -20.72
N THR A 250 12.24 1.71 -21.68
CA THR A 250 12.21 2.03 -23.11
C THR A 250 10.93 2.75 -23.52
N VAL A 251 9.78 2.44 -22.90
CA VAL A 251 8.46 3.00 -23.29
C VAL A 251 8.15 4.34 -22.60
N ILE A 252 8.48 4.51 -21.32
CA ILE A 252 8.06 5.69 -20.53
C ILE A 252 9.21 6.65 -20.19
N LEU A 253 10.43 6.18 -19.90
CA LEU A 253 11.51 7.09 -19.48
C LEU A 253 12.09 7.93 -20.63
N GLY A 254 11.81 7.58 -21.89
CA GLY A 254 12.00 8.50 -23.01
C GLY A 254 11.02 9.69 -23.01
N HIS A 255 9.96 9.65 -22.21
CA HIS A 255 8.80 10.57 -22.29
C HIS A 255 8.32 11.13 -20.94
N CYS A 256 9.01 10.84 -19.82
CA CYS A 256 8.60 11.34 -18.49
C CYS A 256 8.79 12.87 -18.41
N PRO A 257 7.73 13.69 -18.27
CA PRO A 257 7.86 15.13 -18.10
C PRO A 257 8.49 15.44 -16.74
N GLU A 258 9.30 16.51 -16.70
CA GLU A 258 9.79 17.10 -15.45
C GLU A 258 8.59 17.51 -14.57
N GLY A 259 8.29 16.74 -13.53
CA GLY A 259 7.13 17.00 -12.67
C GLY A 259 6.66 15.84 -11.79
N PHE A 260 7.15 14.62 -12.04
CA PHE A 260 6.83 13.42 -11.24
C PHE A 260 7.99 12.90 -10.37
N ASN A 261 9.11 13.64 -10.30
CA ASN A 261 10.24 13.34 -9.41
C ASN A 261 10.01 13.93 -8.01
#